data_AF-A0A9N9X574-F1
#
_entry.id   AF-A0A9N9X574-F1
#
_cell.length_a   1.000
_cell.length_b   1.000
_cell.length_c   1.000
_cell.angle_alpha   90.00
_cell.angle_beta   90.00
_cell.angle_gamma   90.00
#
_symmetry.space_group_name_H-M   'P 1'
#
loop_
_entity.id
_entity.type
_entity.pdbx_description
1 polymer ?
#
loop_
_entity_poly.entity_id
_entity_poly.type
_entity_poly.pdbx_seq_one_letter_code
_entity_poly.pdbx_strand_id
1 'polypeptide(L)'
;MMRKQGAITVSIIPRGKGLGYAQYLPKDQYLYTKEQLFDRMCMTLGGRVSEELFFKRITTGAQDDLKKVTQSAYAQVVHYGMNEKVGNVSFDMPREGEMVMEKPYSETTAQLIDVEVRKLIEGAHKRTTQLLTERKEQVAKVAERLLKQEIISREDMIELLGKRPFPEKSTYEEFVEGTGSFEEDTTLPEGLKDWNKDKTKGPEETEKQRA
;
A
#
# COMPACT_ATOMS: atom_id res chain seq x y z
N MET A 1 3.74 16.17 -3.00
CA MET A 1 2.57 16.00 -3.90
C MET A 1 2.09 14.54 -3.99
N MET A 2 2.43 13.70 -2.99
CA MET A 2 1.89 12.35 -2.79
C MET A 2 1.37 12.30 -1.35
N ARG A 3 0.05 12.32 -1.20
CA ARG A 3 -0.55 12.86 0.03
C ARG A 3 -0.52 11.91 1.22
N LYS A 4 -0.22 10.61 1.05
CA LYS A 4 -0.67 9.65 2.07
C LYS A 4 0.22 8.46 2.47
N GLN A 5 1.39 8.15 1.90
CA GLN A 5 2.22 7.07 2.46
C GLN A 5 3.68 7.49 2.58
N GLY A 6 4.25 7.33 3.78
CA GLY A 6 5.66 7.56 4.07
C GLY A 6 6.41 6.24 4.12
N ALA A 7 7.63 6.21 3.60
CA ALA A 7 8.53 5.09 3.83
C ALA A 7 9.03 5.15 5.28
N ILE A 8 9.09 4.00 5.94
CA ILE A 8 9.68 3.81 7.26
C ILE A 8 11.20 3.66 7.12
N THR A 9 11.63 2.87 6.14
CA THR A 9 13.04 2.56 5.91
C THR A 9 13.27 2.30 4.43
N VAL A 10 14.38 2.79 3.91
CA VAL A 10 14.82 2.52 2.53
C VAL A 10 16.21 1.90 2.59
N SER A 11 16.44 0.83 1.83
CA SER A 11 17.71 0.11 1.79
C SER A 11 18.09 -0.32 0.37
N ILE A 12 19.39 -0.30 0.10
CA ILE A 12 20.00 -0.84 -1.14
C ILE A 12 20.62 -2.23 -0.93
N ILE A 13 20.40 -2.84 0.24
CA ILE A 13 20.86 -4.21 0.51
C ILE A 13 19.92 -5.19 -0.22
N PRO A 14 20.46 -6.14 -1.00
CA PRO A 14 19.64 -7.14 -1.68
C PRO A 14 18.77 -7.94 -0.71
N ARG A 15 17.49 -8.08 -1.01
CA ARG A 15 16.54 -8.90 -0.25
C ARG A 15 15.64 -9.70 -1.19
N GLY A 16 15.71 -11.02 -1.12
CA GLY A 16 14.91 -11.91 -1.95
C GLY A 16 15.19 -11.71 -3.45
N LYS A 17 14.15 -11.40 -4.23
CA LYS A 17 14.24 -11.17 -5.68
C LYS A 17 14.57 -9.72 -6.07
N GLY A 18 14.73 -8.81 -5.09
CA GLY A 18 15.00 -7.39 -5.32
C GLY A 18 16.42 -6.98 -4.92
N LEU A 19 16.98 -6.01 -5.64
CA LEU A 19 18.31 -5.42 -5.36
C LEU A 19 18.26 -4.28 -4.32
N GLY A 20 17.06 -3.86 -3.92
CA GLY A 20 16.83 -2.89 -2.85
C GLY A 20 15.42 -3.08 -2.29
N TYR A 21 15.13 -2.44 -1.16
CA TYR A 21 13.87 -2.59 -0.45
C TYR A 21 13.43 -1.28 0.19
N ALA A 22 12.14 -0.95 0.04
CA ALA A 22 11.50 0.15 0.74
C ALA A 22 10.34 -0.39 1.58
N GLN A 23 10.37 -0.07 2.88
CA GLN A 23 9.31 -0.41 3.81
C GLN A 23 8.33 0.76 3.91
N TYR A 24 7.05 0.48 3.72
CA TYR A 24 5.97 1.46 3.88
C TYR A 24 5.11 1.08 5.06
N LEU A 25 4.62 2.06 5.81
CA LEU A 25 3.61 1.82 6.85
C LEU A 25 2.27 1.56 6.15
N PRO A 26 1.69 0.35 6.22
CA PRO A 26 0.36 0.10 5.66
C PRO A 26 -0.66 1.02 6.32
N LYS A 27 -1.64 1.50 5.55
CA LYS A 27 -2.77 2.23 6.11
C LYS A 27 -3.91 1.25 6.30
N ASP A 28 -4.48 1.25 7.50
CA ASP A 28 -5.70 0.51 7.78
C ASP A 28 -6.90 1.28 7.22
N GLN A 29 -7.05 1.24 5.89
CA GLN A 29 -8.07 1.96 5.16
C GLN A 29 -8.68 1.03 4.11
N TYR A 30 -9.98 0.81 4.23
CA TYR A 30 -10.74 -0.09 3.34
C TYR A 30 -11.22 0.58 2.05
N LEU A 31 -11.44 1.90 2.07
CA LEU A 31 -11.99 2.65 0.95
C LEU A 31 -10.93 3.53 0.31
N TYR A 32 -10.63 3.33 -0.96
CA TYR A 32 -9.66 4.15 -1.70
C TYR A 32 -10.34 5.10 -2.67
N THR A 33 -9.88 6.35 -2.71
CA THR A 33 -10.29 7.30 -3.76
C THR A 33 -9.43 7.14 -5.02
N LYS A 34 -9.93 7.62 -6.16
CA LYS A 34 -9.19 7.61 -7.44
C LYS A 34 -7.83 8.30 -7.33
N GLU A 35 -7.77 9.44 -6.66
CA GLU A 35 -6.53 10.21 -6.46
C GLU A 35 -5.52 9.44 -5.61
N GLN A 36 -6.00 8.69 -4.60
CA GLN A 36 -5.13 7.89 -3.74
C GLN A 36 -4.52 6.72 -4.52
N LEU A 37 -5.30 6.03 -5.35
CA LEU A 37 -4.80 4.97 -6.21
C LEU A 37 -3.82 5.51 -7.25
N PHE A 38 -4.12 6.69 -7.83
CA PHE A 38 -3.22 7.35 -8.77
C PHE A 38 -1.90 7.79 -8.12
N ASP A 39 -1.94 8.36 -6.91
CA ASP A 39 -0.74 8.70 -6.13
C ASP A 39 0.11 7.44 -5.85
N ARG A 40 -0.52 6.30 -5.54
CA ARG A 40 0.17 5.02 -5.34
C ARG A 40 0.84 4.53 -6.63
N MET A 41 0.15 4.65 -7.77
CA MET A 41 0.74 4.30 -9.07
C MET A 41 1.98 5.16 -9.37
N CYS A 42 1.89 6.47 -9.10
CA CYS A 42 3.03 7.38 -9.27
C CYS A 42 4.21 7.00 -8.36
N MET A 43 3.94 6.55 -7.13
CA MET A 43 4.98 6.15 -6.18
C MET A 43 5.70 4.90 -6.67
N THR A 44 4.95 3.89 -7.10
CA THR A 44 5.49 2.63 -7.63
C THR A 44 6.30 2.85 -8.92
N LEU A 45 5.89 3.79 -9.79
CA LEU A 45 6.64 4.14 -11.00
C LEU A 45 7.91 4.97 -10.72
N GLY A 46 8.09 5.47 -9.50
CA GLY A 46 9.19 6.37 -9.13
C GLY A 46 10.57 5.78 -9.42
N GLY A 47 10.78 4.49 -9.17
CA GLY A 47 12.05 3.81 -9.47
C GLY A 47 12.40 3.84 -10.95
N ARG A 48 11.44 3.43 -11.79
CA ARG A 48 11.59 3.44 -13.26
C ARG A 48 11.88 4.83 -13.81
N VAL A 49 11.11 5.83 -13.36
CA VAL A 49 11.29 7.22 -13.81
C VAL A 49 12.63 7.78 -13.35
N SER A 50 13.07 7.45 -12.13
CA SER A 50 14.39 7.85 -11.64
C SER A 50 15.50 7.27 -12.52
N GLU A 51 15.44 6.00 -12.90
CA GLU A 51 16.43 5.41 -13.82
C GLU A 51 16.47 6.14 -15.17
N GLU A 52 15.31 6.43 -15.75
CA GLU A 52 15.19 7.14 -17.02
C GLU A 52 15.80 8.56 -16.94
N LEU A 53 15.54 9.29 -15.85
CA LEU A 53 16.00 10.66 -15.66
C LEU A 53 17.51 10.78 -15.40
N PHE A 54 18.08 9.87 -14.61
CA PHE A 54 19.49 9.94 -14.21
C PHE A 54 20.41 9.13 -15.11
N PHE A 55 20.03 7.91 -15.48
CA PHE A 55 20.88 7.01 -16.27
C PHE A 55 20.58 7.03 -17.77
N LYS A 56 19.45 7.63 -18.18
CA LYS A 56 18.98 7.65 -19.59
C LYS A 56 18.90 6.24 -20.20
N ARG A 57 18.73 5.24 -19.34
CA ARG A 57 18.66 3.82 -19.67
C ARG A 57 17.65 3.19 -18.74
N ILE A 58 17.11 2.08 -19.17
CA ILE A 58 16.07 1.36 -18.48
C ILE A 58 16.57 -0.04 -18.16
N THR A 59 16.26 -0.53 -16.96
CA THR A 59 16.63 -1.88 -16.53
C THR A 59 15.41 -2.80 -16.41
N THR A 60 15.66 -4.08 -16.14
CA THR A 60 14.63 -5.06 -15.77
C THR A 60 14.21 -4.95 -14.29
N GLY A 61 14.87 -4.10 -13.49
CA GLY A 61 14.62 -3.99 -12.04
C GLY A 61 13.22 -3.49 -11.68
N ALA A 62 12.56 -2.76 -12.59
CA ALA A 62 11.20 -2.24 -12.38
C ALA A 62 10.08 -3.23 -12.80
N GLN A 63 10.39 -4.50 -13.09
CA GLN A 63 9.40 -5.47 -13.57
C GLN A 63 8.22 -5.64 -12.60
N ASP A 64 8.49 -5.86 -11.31
CA ASP A 64 7.44 -6.06 -10.31
C ASP A 64 6.59 -4.80 -10.09
N ASP A 65 7.22 -3.63 -10.19
CA ASP A 65 6.54 -2.34 -10.09
C ASP A 65 5.58 -2.12 -11.26
N LEU A 66 6.00 -2.44 -12.49
CA LEU A 66 5.14 -2.39 -13.67
C LEU A 66 3.98 -3.39 -13.59
N LYS A 67 4.20 -4.60 -13.05
CA LYS A 67 3.13 -5.58 -12.80
C LYS A 67 2.08 -5.00 -11.85
N LYS A 68 2.50 -4.46 -10.70
CA LYS A 68 1.60 -3.86 -9.69
C LYS A 68 0.82 -2.66 -10.25
N VAL A 69 1.50 -1.79 -11.00
CA VAL A 69 0.88 -0.61 -11.63
C VAL A 69 -0.16 -1.04 -12.66
N THR A 70 0.15 -2.06 -13.47
CA THR A 70 -0.78 -2.61 -14.46
C THR A 70 -2.01 -3.20 -13.78
N GLN A 71 -1.83 -4.06 -12.76
CA GLN A 71 -2.93 -4.65 -12.00
C GLN A 71 -3.82 -3.56 -11.35
N SER A 72 -3.21 -2.53 -10.75
CA SER A 72 -3.94 -1.40 -10.17
C SER A 72 -4.74 -0.62 -11.22
N ALA A 73 -4.19 -0.41 -12.41
CA ALA A 73 -4.87 0.28 -13.50
C ALA A 73 -6.08 -0.52 -14.01
N TYR A 74 -5.91 -1.83 -14.23
CA TYR A 74 -7.03 -2.70 -14.60
C TYR A 74 -8.11 -2.71 -13.51
N ALA A 75 -7.74 -2.81 -12.23
CA ALA A 75 -8.72 -2.79 -11.15
C ALA A 75 -9.55 -1.49 -11.13
N GLN A 76 -8.90 -0.34 -11.33
CA GLN A 76 -9.59 0.95 -11.42
C GLN A 76 -10.57 1.02 -12.59
N VAL A 77 -10.18 0.52 -13.76
CA VAL A 77 -10.98 0.62 -15.00
C VAL A 77 -12.08 -0.44 -15.05
N VAL A 78 -11.79 -1.67 -14.62
CA VAL A 78 -12.62 -2.86 -14.85
C VAL A 78 -13.48 -3.23 -13.64
N HIS A 79 -12.97 -3.06 -12.41
CA HIS A 79 -13.68 -3.47 -11.19
C HIS A 79 -14.32 -2.30 -10.45
N TYR A 80 -13.63 -1.16 -10.37
CA TYR A 80 -14.07 -0.04 -9.54
C TYR A 80 -14.89 1.02 -10.29
N GLY A 81 -15.04 0.89 -11.62
CA GLY A 81 -15.76 1.87 -12.43
C GLY A 81 -15.16 3.28 -12.39
N MET A 82 -13.84 3.41 -12.18
CA MET A 82 -13.16 4.72 -12.04
C MET A 82 -12.78 5.36 -13.37
N ASN A 83 -13.29 4.85 -14.49
CA ASN A 83 -13.05 5.37 -15.84
C ASN A 83 -14.36 5.87 -16.48
N GLU A 84 -14.34 7.12 -16.97
CA GLU A 84 -15.52 7.78 -17.52
C GLU A 84 -16.04 7.15 -18.82
N LYS A 85 -15.15 6.55 -19.63
CA LYS A 85 -15.53 5.96 -20.93
C LYS A 85 -16.06 4.54 -20.82
N VAL A 86 -15.48 3.75 -19.93
CA VAL A 86 -16.00 2.42 -19.60
C VAL A 86 -17.29 2.56 -18.78
N GLY A 87 -17.35 3.56 -17.90
CA GLY A 87 -18.50 3.87 -17.07
C GLY A 87 -18.47 3.16 -15.71
N ASN A 88 -19.54 3.33 -14.95
CA ASN A 88 -19.69 2.79 -13.60
C ASN A 88 -20.15 1.32 -13.64
N VAL A 89 -19.39 0.49 -14.33
CA VAL A 89 -19.64 -0.96 -14.44
C VAL A 89 -18.49 -1.73 -13.80
N SER A 90 -18.81 -2.90 -13.26
CA SER A 90 -17.85 -3.84 -12.71
C SER A 90 -17.92 -5.14 -13.49
N PHE A 91 -16.79 -5.56 -14.05
CA PHE A 91 -16.62 -6.86 -14.67
C PHE A 91 -15.84 -7.76 -13.73
N ASP A 92 -16.30 -8.99 -13.54
CA ASP A 92 -15.55 -9.98 -12.78
C ASP A 92 -14.45 -10.56 -13.68
N MET A 93 -13.20 -10.44 -13.25
CA MET A 93 -12.05 -10.96 -14.00
C MET A 93 -11.46 -12.12 -13.21
N PRO A 94 -11.08 -13.21 -13.90
CA PRO A 94 -10.47 -14.35 -13.25
C PRO A 94 -9.22 -13.93 -12.48
N ARG A 95 -9.07 -14.48 -11.28
CA ARG A 95 -7.91 -14.21 -10.41
C ARG A 95 -6.66 -14.87 -10.97
N GLU A 96 -5.50 -14.44 -10.48
CA GLU A 96 -4.22 -15.04 -10.86
C GLU A 96 -4.24 -16.55 -10.53
N GLY A 97 -4.17 -17.40 -11.57
CA GLY A 97 -4.25 -18.86 -11.45
C GLY A 97 -5.60 -19.47 -11.86
N GLU A 98 -6.63 -18.65 -12.10
CA GLU A 98 -7.92 -19.11 -12.64
C GLU A 98 -7.89 -19.15 -14.18
N MET A 99 -8.52 -20.19 -14.75
CA MET A 99 -8.60 -20.35 -16.20
C MET A 99 -9.57 -19.32 -16.78
N VAL A 100 -9.08 -18.47 -17.69
CA VAL A 100 -9.92 -17.51 -18.41
C VAL A 100 -10.71 -18.28 -19.46
N MET A 101 -11.98 -18.59 -19.18
CA MET A 101 -12.87 -19.27 -20.14
C MET A 101 -13.39 -18.30 -21.20
N GLU A 102 -13.98 -17.19 -20.78
CA GLU A 102 -14.48 -16.13 -21.68
C GLU A 102 -14.55 -14.79 -20.92
N LYS A 103 -14.25 -13.67 -21.61
CA LYS A 103 -14.35 -12.33 -21.01
C LYS A 103 -15.82 -11.92 -20.91
N PRO A 104 -16.27 -11.28 -19.82
CA PRO A 104 -17.67 -10.88 -19.65
C PRO A 104 -18.05 -9.61 -20.46
N TYR A 105 -17.29 -9.29 -21.51
CA TYR A 105 -17.47 -8.09 -22.33
C TYR A 105 -16.98 -8.29 -23.76
N SER A 106 -17.49 -7.46 -24.68
CA SER A 106 -17.14 -7.51 -26.10
C SER A 106 -15.66 -7.20 -26.35
N GLU A 107 -15.13 -7.62 -27.50
CA GLU A 107 -13.77 -7.25 -27.92
C GLU A 107 -13.61 -5.73 -28.11
N THR A 108 -14.68 -5.02 -28.50
CA THR A 108 -14.66 -3.55 -28.55
C THR A 108 -14.47 -2.93 -27.17
N THR A 109 -15.13 -3.50 -26.14
CA THR A 109 -14.94 -3.09 -24.75
C THR A 109 -13.54 -3.45 -24.25
N ALA A 110 -13.02 -4.62 -24.63
CA ALA A 110 -11.66 -5.04 -24.31
C ALA A 110 -10.62 -4.04 -24.83
N GLN A 111 -10.74 -3.65 -26.10
CA GLN A 111 -9.86 -2.64 -26.71
C GLN A 111 -9.98 -1.28 -26.02
N LEU A 112 -11.20 -0.86 -25.65
CA LEU A 112 -11.41 0.37 -24.91
C LEU A 112 -10.70 0.35 -23.55
N ILE A 113 -10.83 -0.75 -22.80
CA ILE A 113 -10.16 -0.96 -21.51
C ILE A 113 -8.65 -0.83 -21.68
N ASP A 114 -8.06 -1.53 -22.66
CA ASP A 114 -6.61 -1.50 -22.90
C ASP A 114 -6.10 -0.09 -23.19
N VAL A 115 -6.83 0.68 -24.01
CA VAL A 115 -6.48 2.06 -24.35
C VAL A 115 -6.52 2.95 -23.11
N GLU A 116 -7.55 2.82 -22.29
CA GLU A 116 -7.73 3.66 -21.10
C GLU A 116 -6.77 3.27 -19.96
N VAL A 117 -6.43 2.00 -19.81
CA VAL A 117 -5.37 1.52 -18.90
C VAL A 117 -4.03 2.11 -19.31
N ARG A 118 -3.65 2.07 -20.60
CA ARG A 118 -2.40 2.68 -21.08
C ARG A 118 -2.35 4.18 -20.78
N LYS A 119 -3.44 4.92 -21.04
CA LYS A 119 -3.52 6.35 -20.73
C LYS A 119 -3.37 6.64 -19.25
N LEU A 120 -3.97 5.82 -18.38
CA LEU A 120 -3.86 5.99 -16.93
C LEU A 120 -2.41 5.81 -16.46
N ILE A 121 -1.73 4.76 -16.94
CA ILE A 121 -0.33 4.48 -16.62
C ILE A 121 0.59 5.58 -17.19
N GLU A 122 0.37 6.00 -18.44
CA GLU A 122 1.12 7.09 -19.07
C GLU A 122 0.94 8.40 -18.30
N GLY A 123 -0.29 8.70 -17.86
CA GLY A 123 -0.57 9.86 -17.01
C GLY A 123 0.20 9.80 -15.70
N ALA A 124 0.24 8.64 -15.03
CA ALA A 124 1.01 8.45 -13.80
C ALA A 124 2.52 8.56 -14.05
N HIS A 125 3.03 8.01 -15.14
CA HIS A 125 4.44 8.12 -15.54
C HIS A 125 4.84 9.57 -15.80
N LYS A 126 4.06 10.30 -16.64
CA LYS A 126 4.30 11.72 -16.94
C LYS A 126 4.26 12.57 -15.67
N ARG A 127 3.30 12.31 -14.79
CA ARG A 127 3.16 13.01 -13.51
C ARG A 127 4.38 12.79 -12.62
N THR A 128 4.84 11.55 -12.53
CA THR A 128 6.01 11.16 -11.75
C THR A 128 7.28 11.77 -12.33
N THR A 129 7.41 11.78 -13.66
CA THR A 129 8.51 12.42 -14.39
C THR A 129 8.61 13.90 -14.07
N GLN A 130 7.49 14.62 -14.11
CA GLN A 130 7.45 16.03 -13.72
C GLN A 130 7.91 16.21 -12.27
N LEU A 131 7.35 15.43 -11.33
CA LEU A 131 7.66 15.53 -9.91
C LEU A 131 9.15 15.27 -9.62
N LEU A 132 9.72 14.19 -10.18
CA LEU A 132 11.12 13.84 -9.96
C LEU A 132 12.08 14.80 -10.68
N THR A 133 11.64 15.43 -11.77
CA THR A 133 12.42 16.49 -12.42
C THR A 133 12.46 17.75 -11.54
N GLU A 134 11.32 18.18 -11.00
CA GLU A 134 11.25 19.32 -10.07
C GLU A 134 12.04 19.08 -8.78
N ARG A 135 12.13 17.82 -8.33
CA ARG A 135 12.83 17.40 -7.11
C ARG A 135 14.15 16.68 -7.37
N LYS A 136 14.75 16.87 -8.53
CA LYS A 136 15.92 16.12 -8.99
C LYS A 136 17.09 16.17 -8.01
N GLU A 137 17.39 17.35 -7.48
CA GLU A 137 18.47 17.53 -6.49
C GLU A 137 18.21 16.76 -5.19
N GLN A 138 16.95 16.72 -4.74
CA GLN A 138 16.56 15.99 -3.54
C GLN A 138 16.72 14.48 -3.73
N VAL A 139 16.35 13.96 -4.90
CA VAL A 139 16.55 12.54 -5.23
C VAL A 139 18.04 12.19 -5.26
N ALA A 140 18.87 13.06 -5.84
CA ALA A 140 20.33 12.86 -5.86
C ALA A 140 20.93 12.82 -4.43
N LYS A 141 20.52 13.73 -3.54
CA LYS A 141 20.96 13.74 -2.14
C LYS A 141 20.62 12.44 -1.40
N VAL A 142 19.41 11.92 -1.61
CA VAL A 142 18.97 10.66 -0.99
C VAL A 142 19.79 9.48 -1.55
N ALA A 143 20.01 9.44 -2.86
CA ALA A 143 20.84 8.41 -3.50
C ALA A 143 22.29 8.43 -2.99
N GLU A 144 22.90 9.62 -2.89
CA GLU A 144 24.24 9.78 -2.32
C GLU A 144 24.31 9.35 -0.85
N ARG A 145 23.28 9.63 -0.05
CA ARG A 145 23.21 9.13 1.32
C ARG A 145 23.15 7.60 1.33
N LEU A 146 22.31 6.99 0.49
CA LEU A 146 22.20 5.53 0.39
C LEU A 146 23.51 4.84 0.01
N LEU A 147 24.34 5.48 -0.82
CA LEU A 147 25.67 4.95 -1.16
C LEU A 147 26.66 5.01 0.01
N LYS A 148 26.48 5.93 0.96
CA LYS A 148 27.30 6.05 2.19
C LYS A 148 26.75 5.19 3.33
N GLN A 149 25.43 5.05 3.40
CA GLN A 149 24.69 4.30 4.39
C GLN A 149 23.64 3.44 3.68
N GLU A 150 23.88 2.14 3.63
CA GLU A 150 23.05 1.19 2.84
C GLU A 150 21.60 1.09 3.30
N ILE A 151 21.28 1.68 4.46
CA ILE A 151 19.96 1.79 5.07
C ILE A 151 19.79 3.23 5.55
N ILE A 152 18.67 3.85 5.20
CA ILE A 152 18.25 5.14 5.75
C ILE A 152 16.89 5.00 6.43
N SER A 153 16.78 5.59 7.61
CA SER A 153 15.57 5.66 8.42
C SER A 153 14.68 6.85 8.03
N ARG A 154 13.50 6.93 8.65
CA ARG A 154 12.62 8.08 8.52
C ARG A 154 13.29 9.35 9.05
N GLU A 155 14.05 9.25 10.13
CA GLU A 155 14.75 10.36 10.77
C GLU A 155 15.82 10.93 9.82
N ASP A 156 16.61 10.06 9.17
CA ASP A 156 17.60 10.45 8.16
C ASP A 156 16.95 11.18 6.97
N MET A 157 15.76 10.71 6.56
CA MET A 157 15.00 11.35 5.49
C MET A 157 14.50 12.75 5.90
N ILE A 158 14.09 12.94 7.15
CA ILE A 158 13.70 14.25 7.69
C ILE A 158 14.91 15.18 7.78
N GLU A 159 16.07 14.68 8.19
CA GLU A 159 17.32 15.44 8.21
C GLU A 159 17.70 15.93 6.79
N LEU A 160 17.58 15.06 5.78
CA LEU A 160 17.96 15.35 4.40
C LEU A 160 16.97 16.26 3.64
N LEU A 161 15.67 16.01 3.82
CA LEU A 161 14.62 16.62 3.00
C LEU A 161 13.73 17.61 3.78
N GLY A 162 13.90 17.69 5.09
CA GLY A 162 13.02 18.42 5.99
C GLY A 162 11.76 17.64 6.35
N LYS A 163 10.93 18.25 7.21
CA LYS A 163 9.65 17.66 7.62
C LYS A 163 8.71 17.52 6.42
N ARG A 164 7.97 16.41 6.38
CA ARG A 164 6.95 16.17 5.36
C ARG A 164 5.89 17.28 5.39
N PRO A 165 5.57 17.93 4.25
CA PRO A 165 4.59 19.02 4.19
C PRO A 165 3.14 18.52 4.16
N PHE A 166 2.86 17.32 4.66
CA PHE A 166 1.52 16.72 4.70
C PHE A 166 1.32 16.09 6.08
N PRO A 167 0.11 16.22 6.67
CA PRO A 167 -0.19 15.58 7.94
C PRO A 167 -0.13 14.05 7.76
N GLU A 168 0.59 13.40 8.68
CA GLU A 168 0.74 11.95 8.72
C GLU A 168 0.32 11.50 10.12
N LYS A 169 -0.66 10.59 10.19
CA LYS A 169 -0.98 9.88 11.42
C LYS A 169 0.04 8.76 11.58
N SER A 170 0.70 8.70 12.71
CA SER A 170 1.81 7.79 12.97
C SER A 170 1.71 7.07 14.30
N THR A 171 0.99 7.63 15.28
CA THR A 171 0.80 6.99 16.58
C THR A 171 -0.56 6.29 16.67
N TYR A 172 -0.64 5.26 17.51
CA TYR A 172 -1.87 4.51 17.73
C TYR A 172 -3.00 5.43 18.18
N GLU A 173 -2.71 6.36 19.09
CA GLU A 173 -3.67 7.34 19.60
C GLU A 173 -4.26 8.19 18.48
N GLU A 174 -3.45 8.65 17.52
CA GLU A 174 -3.93 9.41 16.35
C GLU A 174 -4.84 8.58 15.42
N PHE A 175 -4.65 7.26 15.39
CA PHE A 175 -5.49 6.34 14.61
C PHE A 175 -6.84 6.08 15.29
N VAL A 176 -6.89 5.94 16.62
CA VAL A 176 -8.10 5.57 17.38
C VAL A 176 -8.86 6.75 18.00
N GLU A 177 -8.33 7.98 17.95
CA GLU A 177 -9.00 9.19 18.46
C GLU A 177 -10.43 9.37 17.91
N GLY A 178 -10.70 8.87 16.70
CA GLY A 178 -12.01 8.95 16.05
C GLY A 178 -12.98 7.80 16.35
N THR A 179 -12.55 6.72 17.01
CA THR A 179 -13.38 5.53 17.26
C THR A 179 -14.13 5.57 18.61
N GLY A 180 -13.82 6.53 19.47
CA GLY A 180 -14.51 6.73 20.76
C GLY A 180 -14.05 5.81 21.90
N SER A 181 -13.18 4.84 21.61
CA SER A 181 -12.43 4.06 22.62
C SER A 181 -10.97 3.91 22.19
N PHE A 182 -10.06 3.98 23.17
CA PHE A 182 -8.63 3.73 22.96
C PHE A 182 -8.26 2.26 23.22
N GLU A 183 -9.16 1.49 23.84
CA GLU A 183 -8.97 0.08 24.13
C GLU A 183 -10.04 -0.75 23.43
N GLU A 184 -9.68 -1.98 23.09
CA GLU A 184 -10.61 -2.97 22.56
C GLU A 184 -11.50 -3.47 23.71
N ASP A 185 -12.81 -3.45 23.50
CA ASP A 185 -13.77 -3.94 24.49
C ASP A 185 -13.65 -5.47 24.59
N THR A 186 -13.01 -5.92 25.66
CA THR A 186 -12.83 -7.34 25.97
C THR A 186 -13.93 -7.90 26.88
N THR A 187 -15.03 -7.15 27.09
CA THR A 187 -16.14 -7.63 27.91
C THR A 187 -16.80 -8.84 27.26
N LEU A 188 -16.85 -9.93 28.02
CA LEU A 188 -17.43 -11.19 27.55
C LEU A 188 -18.96 -11.16 27.73
N PRO A 189 -19.74 -11.67 26.77
CA PRO A 189 -21.17 -11.88 26.93
C PRO A 189 -21.48 -12.74 28.16
N GLU A 190 -22.70 -12.64 28.67
CA GLU A 190 -23.09 -13.25 29.95
C GLU A 190 -22.82 -14.76 30.05
N GLY A 191 -22.96 -15.51 28.95
CA GLY A 191 -22.65 -16.95 28.88
C GLY A 191 -21.16 -17.32 28.80
N LEU A 192 -20.25 -16.34 28.68
CA LEU A 192 -18.80 -16.52 28.55
C LEU A 192 -18.02 -15.86 29.69
N LYS A 193 -18.70 -15.31 30.71
CA LYS A 193 -18.08 -14.61 31.86
C LYS A 193 -17.02 -15.45 32.61
N ASP A 194 -17.07 -16.78 32.50
CA ASP A 194 -16.12 -17.69 33.15
C ASP A 194 -14.99 -18.19 32.24
N TRP A 195 -14.91 -17.74 30.98
CA TRP A 195 -13.88 -18.17 30.03
C TRP A 195 -12.46 -17.83 30.46
N ASN A 196 -12.28 -16.69 31.14
CA ASN A 196 -11.01 -16.21 31.67
C ASN A 196 -10.79 -16.53 33.16
N LYS A 197 -11.64 -17.35 33.78
CA LYS A 197 -11.43 -17.80 35.16
C LYS A 197 -10.68 -19.14 35.15
N ASP A 198 -9.58 -19.19 35.88
CA ASP A 198 -8.86 -20.44 36.13
C ASP A 198 -9.81 -21.48 36.74
N LYS A 199 -9.96 -22.63 36.10
CA LYS A 199 -10.73 -23.77 36.63
C LYS A 199 -9.99 -24.41 37.80
N THR A 200 -9.85 -23.73 38.93
CA THR A 200 -9.32 -24.32 40.16
C THR A 200 -10.19 -23.97 41.37
N LYS A 201 -11.17 -24.83 41.61
CA LYS A 201 -11.39 -25.61 42.85
C LYS A 201 -12.83 -26.14 42.85
N GLY A 202 -12.97 -27.45 42.63
CA GLY A 202 -14.21 -28.16 42.90
C GLY A 202 -14.55 -28.11 44.40
N PRO A 203 -15.83 -28.23 44.77
CA PRO A 203 -16.28 -27.97 46.14
C PRO A 203 -15.73 -29.03 47.12
N GLU A 204 -15.25 -28.56 48.27
CA GLU A 204 -14.93 -29.38 49.44
C GLU A 204 -16.16 -30.21 49.85
N GLU A 205 -16.03 -31.55 49.81
CA GLU A 205 -17.00 -32.46 50.38
C GLU A 205 -17.11 -32.20 51.88
N THR A 206 -18.29 -31.74 52.30
CA THR A 206 -18.62 -31.48 53.70
C THR A 206 -18.73 -32.80 54.45
N GLU A 207 -17.84 -32.97 55.42
CA GLU A 207 -17.80 -34.05 56.39
C GLU A 207 -19.15 -34.19 57.13
N LYS A 208 -19.91 -35.25 56.82
CA LYS A 208 -21.11 -35.60 57.59
C LYS A 208 -20.70 -36.38 58.85
N GLN A 209 -20.71 -35.68 59.97
CA GLN A 209 -20.92 -36.28 61.29
C GLN A 209 -22.23 -37.08 61.30
N ARG A 210 -22.16 -38.38 61.58
CA ARG A 210 -23.22 -39.11 62.28
C ARG A 210 -22.58 -40.14 63.22
N ALA A 211 -23.08 -40.09 64.46
CA ALA A 211 -22.84 -40.99 65.57
C ALA A 211 -23.28 -42.43 65.28
#